data_AF-A0A3D2Z9U2-F1
#
_entry.id   AF-A0A3D2Z9U2-F1
#
_cell.length_a   1.000
_cell.length_b   1.000
_cell.length_c   1.000
_cell.angle_alpha   90.00
_cell.angle_beta   90.00
_cell.angle_gamma   90.00
#
_symmetry.space_group_name_H-M   'P 1'
#
loop_
_entity.id
_entity.type
_entity.pdbx_description
1 polymer ?
#
loop_
_entity_poly.entity_id
_entity_poly.type
_entity_poly.pdbx_seq_one_letter_code
_entity_poly.pdbx_strand_id
1 'polypeptide(L)'
;MKKEAKENARKIAFKNPNLRDCKYHFGDRKRGDESTVFITEGQSAAGSIVSSRDPNTQAIFVMTGKPQNAYGRGKAEVYKNELLYNLMMALG
;
A
#
# COMPACT_ATOMS: atom_id res chain seq x y z
N MET A 1 -14.67 16.96 0.61
CA MET A 1 -14.10 16.16 -0.51
C MET A 1 -12.70 16.57 -0.94
N LYS A 2 -12.46 17.62 -1.77
CA LYS A 2 -11.09 17.93 -2.24
C LYS A 2 -10.09 18.23 -1.10
N LYS A 3 -10.56 18.88 -0.02
CA LYS A 3 -9.72 19.25 1.13
C LYS A 3 -9.37 18.06 2.01
N GLU A 4 -10.36 17.24 2.37
CA GLU A 4 -10.16 16.01 3.17
C GLU A 4 -9.33 14.96 2.46
N ALA A 5 -9.57 14.73 1.16
CA ALA A 5 -8.75 13.81 0.37
C ALA A 5 -7.28 14.28 0.33
N LYS A 6 -7.05 15.59 0.25
CA LYS A 6 -5.71 16.19 0.27
C LYS A 6 -5.04 16.08 1.64
N GLU A 7 -5.80 16.19 2.73
CA GLU A 7 -5.29 15.99 4.09
C GLU A 7 -4.98 14.52 4.38
N ASN A 8 -5.84 13.59 3.95
CA ASN A 8 -5.58 12.15 4.07
C ASN A 8 -4.38 11.75 3.21
N ALA A 9 -4.25 12.29 1.99
CA ALA A 9 -3.06 12.11 1.15
C ALA A 9 -1.79 12.55 1.88
N ARG A 10 -1.80 13.71 2.54
CA ARG A 10 -0.65 14.21 3.31
C ARG A 10 -0.31 13.31 4.50
N LYS A 11 -1.31 12.83 5.23
CA LYS A 11 -1.09 11.92 6.37
C LYS A 11 -0.46 10.59 5.93
N ILE A 12 -0.94 10.03 4.82
CA ILE A 12 -0.47 8.74 4.31
C ILE A 12 0.88 8.87 3.61
N ALA A 13 1.12 9.98 2.91
CA ALA A 13 2.44 10.32 2.38
C ALA A 13 3.50 10.45 3.48
N PHE A 14 3.09 10.86 4.70
CA PHE A 14 3.99 10.86 5.84
C PHE A 14 4.22 9.45 6.41
N LYS A 15 3.14 8.65 6.56
CA LYS A 15 3.22 7.26 7.00
C LYS A 15 1.98 6.46 6.62
N ASN A 16 2.14 5.44 5.78
CA ASN A 16 1.12 4.44 5.52
C ASN A 16 1.22 3.30 6.56
N PRO A 17 0.24 3.11 7.46
CA PRO A 17 0.32 2.10 8.51
C PRO A 17 0.26 0.66 7.98
N ASN A 18 -0.28 0.45 6.77
CA ASN A 18 -0.37 -0.86 6.14
C ASN A 18 0.89 -1.24 5.37
N LEU A 19 1.79 -0.31 5.09
CA LEU A 19 2.95 -0.53 4.23
C LEU A 19 4.24 -0.62 5.04
N ARG A 20 4.95 -1.74 4.89
CA ARG A 20 6.37 -1.85 5.22
C ARG A 20 7.16 -1.74 3.93
N ASP A 21 7.66 -0.55 3.67
CA ASP A 21 8.24 -0.19 2.37
C ASP A 21 9.59 -0.88 2.09
N CYS A 22 10.05 -0.78 0.85
CA CYS A 22 11.37 -1.13 0.37
C CYS A 22 12.19 0.11 0.03
N LYS A 23 13.49 -0.06 -0.23
CA LYS A 23 14.42 1.07 -0.45
C LYS A 23 14.38 1.63 -1.88
N TYR A 24 14.28 0.76 -2.88
CA TYR A 24 14.27 1.11 -4.29
C TYR A 24 12.88 0.85 -4.85
N HIS A 25 12.29 1.89 -5.43
CA HIS A 25 10.92 1.88 -5.94
C HIS A 25 10.90 1.72 -7.45
N PHE A 26 9.73 1.37 -8.00
CA PHE A 26 9.55 1.30 -9.44
C PHE A 26 9.90 2.64 -10.10
N GLY A 27 10.73 2.61 -11.15
CA GLY A 27 11.26 3.79 -11.82
C GLY A 27 12.57 4.34 -11.23
N ASP A 28 13.06 3.82 -10.10
CA ASP A 28 14.39 4.16 -9.62
C ASP A 28 15.48 3.64 -10.57
N ARG A 29 16.52 4.45 -10.77
CA ARG A 29 17.66 4.12 -11.65
C ARG A 29 18.37 2.82 -11.28
N LYS A 30 18.28 2.39 -10.02
CA LYS A 30 18.96 1.22 -9.50
C LYS A 30 17.92 0.24 -8.96
N ARG A 31 17.85 -0.94 -9.56
CA ARG A 31 16.99 -2.07 -9.13
C ARG A 31 15.48 -1.75 -9.07
N GLY A 32 15.02 -0.64 -9.65
CA GLY A 32 13.60 -0.28 -9.63
C GLY A 32 12.71 -1.29 -10.37
N ASP A 33 13.21 -1.89 -11.44
CA ASP A 33 12.49 -2.93 -12.21
C ASP A 33 12.35 -4.25 -11.44
N GLU A 34 13.17 -4.47 -10.41
CA GLU A 34 13.04 -5.63 -9.50
C GLU A 34 12.05 -5.37 -8.36
N SER A 35 11.54 -4.14 -8.24
CA SER A 35 10.67 -3.79 -7.12
C SER A 35 9.38 -4.61 -7.15
N THR A 36 8.96 -5.08 -5.98
CA THR A 36 7.79 -5.95 -5.82
C THR A 36 7.07 -5.58 -4.53
N VAL A 37 5.74 -5.54 -4.56
CA VAL A 37 4.90 -5.37 -3.37
C VAL A 37 4.17 -6.67 -3.08
N PHE A 38 4.44 -7.27 -1.91
CA PHE A 38 3.66 -8.40 -1.42
C PHE A 38 2.42 -7.91 -0.67
N ILE A 39 1.24 -8.27 -1.15
CA ILE A 39 -0.02 -7.99 -0.47
C ILE A 39 -0.37 -9.21 0.40
N THR A 40 -0.52 -9.03 1.70
CA THR A 40 -0.71 -10.15 2.65
C THR A 40 -2.06 -10.09 3.35
N GLU A 41 -2.62 -11.27 3.63
CA GLU A 41 -3.77 -11.40 4.53
C GLU A 41 -3.29 -11.38 5.99
N GLY A 42 -3.44 -10.23 6.65
CA GLY A 42 -3.14 -10.07 8.06
C GLY A 42 -1.65 -10.05 8.42
N GLN A 43 -1.38 -9.80 9.70
CA GLN A 43 -0.02 -9.67 10.25
C GLN A 43 0.73 -10.99 10.34
N SER A 44 0.00 -12.11 10.47
CA SER A 44 0.61 -13.45 10.56
C SER A 44 1.43 -13.78 9.31
N ALA A 45 0.81 -13.67 8.13
CA ALA A 45 1.51 -13.90 6.86
C ALA A 45 2.59 -12.84 6.59
N ALA A 46 2.32 -11.58 6.97
CA ALA A 46 3.31 -10.51 6.85
C ALA A 46 4.60 -10.82 7.62
N GLY A 47 4.50 -11.35 8.84
CA GLY A 47 5.65 -11.70 9.68
C GLY A 47 6.62 -12.67 8.98
N SER A 48 6.09 -13.70 8.31
CA SER A 48 6.90 -14.66 7.56
C SER A 48 7.63 -14.04 6.35
N ILE A 49 7.02 -13.04 5.71
CA ILE A 49 7.66 -12.34 4.58
C ILE A 49 8.68 -11.32 5.09
N VAL A 50 8.42 -10.66 6.23
CA VAL A 50 9.35 -9.70 6.83
C VAL A 50 10.73 -10.34 7.07
N SER A 51 10.77 -11.59 7.50
CA SER A 51 12.02 -12.30 7.80
C SER A 51 12.76 -12.83 6.58
N SER A 52 12.11 -12.94 5.42
CA SER A 52 12.67 -13.62 4.24
C SER A 52 12.87 -12.72 3.01
N ARG A 53 12.22 -11.56 2.97
CA ARG A 53 12.30 -10.64 1.82
C ARG A 53 13.64 -9.91 1.71
N ASP A 54 13.98 -9.42 0.51
CA ASP A 54 15.00 -8.39 0.28
C ASP A 54 14.39 -7.00 0.56
N PRO A 55 14.74 -6.30 1.66
CA PRO A 55 14.20 -4.97 1.98
C PRO A 55 14.62 -3.89 0.98
N ASN A 56 15.56 -4.17 0.07
CA ASN A 56 15.94 -3.22 -0.96
C ASN A 56 14.89 -3.09 -2.06
N THR A 57 14.20 -4.16 -2.43
CA THR A 57 13.28 -4.17 -3.58
C THR A 57 11.89 -4.71 -3.23
N GLN A 58 11.71 -5.36 -2.08
CA GLN A 58 10.48 -6.05 -1.74
C GLN A 58 9.75 -5.35 -0.58
N ALA A 59 8.63 -4.71 -0.89
CA ALA A 59 7.73 -4.11 0.08
C ALA A 59 6.65 -5.12 0.52
N ILE A 60 6.01 -4.87 1.67
CA ILE A 60 4.87 -5.65 2.16
C ILE A 60 3.73 -4.68 2.47
N PHE A 61 2.56 -4.94 1.91
CA PHE A 61 1.32 -4.27 2.25
C PHE A 61 0.39 -5.23 2.99
N VAL A 62 0.05 -4.92 4.24
CA VAL A 62 -0.81 -5.77 5.06
C VAL A 62 -2.26 -5.37 4.91
N MET A 63 -3.07 -6.29 4.38
CA MET A 63 -4.53 -6.14 4.35
C MET A 63 -5.16 -6.67 5.64
N THR A 64 -6.21 -6.00 6.08
CA THR A 64 -7.04 -6.42 7.21
C THR A 64 -8.47 -6.63 6.75
N GLY A 65 -9.08 -7.73 7.19
CA GLY A 65 -10.45 -8.09 6.83
C GLY A 65 -10.63 -8.35 5.33
N LYS A 66 -11.89 -8.34 4.89
CA LYS A 66 -12.24 -8.54 3.48
C LYS A 66 -12.23 -7.19 2.75
N PRO A 67 -11.54 -7.07 1.61
CA PRO A 67 -11.59 -5.85 0.82
C PRO A 67 -13.01 -5.55 0.35
N GLN A 68 -13.34 -4.27 0.29
CA GLN A 68 -14.61 -3.82 -0.25
C GLN A 68 -14.69 -4.14 -1.74
N ASN A 69 -15.79 -4.75 -2.18
CA ASN A 69 -16.08 -4.91 -3.60
C ASN A 69 -16.35 -3.54 -4.24
N ALA A 70 -15.54 -3.17 -5.23
CA ALA A 70 -15.63 -1.89 -5.94
C ALA A 70 -16.61 -1.89 -7.13
N TYR A 71 -17.12 -3.05 -7.55
CA TYR A 71 -18.07 -3.14 -8.68
C TYR A 71 -19.33 -2.31 -8.41
N GLY A 72 -19.72 -1.46 -9.37
CA GLY A 72 -20.88 -0.58 -9.26
C GLY A 72 -20.72 0.60 -8.29
N ARG A 73 -19.56 0.77 -7.66
CA ARG A 73 -19.30 1.88 -6.73
C ARG A 73 -18.60 3.05 -7.40
N GLY A 74 -18.92 4.26 -6.96
CA GLY A 74 -18.26 5.48 -7.45
C GLY A 74 -16.87 5.67 -6.85
N LYS A 75 -15.97 6.36 -7.58
CA LYS A 75 -14.59 6.65 -7.12
C LYS A 75 -14.55 7.30 -5.74
N ALA A 76 -15.49 8.20 -5.45
CA ALA A 76 -15.58 8.88 -4.17
C ALA A 76 -15.79 7.92 -2.98
N GLU A 77 -16.48 6.80 -3.21
CA GLU A 77 -16.69 5.79 -2.18
C GLU A 77 -15.44 4.94 -1.97
N VAL A 78 -14.76 4.57 -3.05
CA VAL A 78 -13.46 3.88 -3.00
C VAL A 78 -12.42 4.72 -2.26
N TYR A 79 -12.37 6.03 -2.50
CA TYR A 79 -11.43 6.93 -1.81
C TYR A 79 -11.73 7.14 -0.31
N LYS A 80 -12.96 6.89 0.13
CA LYS A 80 -13.32 6.92 1.56
C LYS A 80 -12.93 5.63 2.27
N ASN A 81 -12.68 4.55 1.54
CA ASN A 81 -12.19 3.31 2.10
C ASN A 81 -10.68 3.43 2.37
N GLU A 82 -10.31 3.46 3.65
CA GLU A 82 -8.92 3.63 4.08
C GLU A 82 -7.99 2.56 3.52
N LEU A 83 -8.40 1.29 3.49
CA LEU A 83 -7.58 0.18 3.00
C LEU A 83 -7.29 0.32 1.50
N LEU A 84 -8.32 0.54 0.69
CA LEU A 84 -8.18 0.71 -0.76
C LEU A 84 -7.39 1.98 -1.08
N TYR A 85 -7.61 3.05 -0.32
CA TYR A 85 -6.87 4.29 -0.47
C TYR A 85 -5.38 4.11 -0.12
N ASN A 86 -5.06 3.45 1.00
CA ASN A 86 -3.68 3.14 1.40
C ASN A 86 -2.99 2.23 0.38
N LEU A 87 -3.71 1.26 -0.18
CA LEU A 87 -3.18 0.38 -1.22
C LEU A 87 -2.87 1.15 -2.50
N MET A 88 -3.80 2.01 -2.94
CA MET A 88 -3.57 2.88 -4.10
C MET A 88 -2.33 3.75 -3.90
N MET A 89 -2.23 4.43 -2.75
CA MET A 89 -1.06 5.26 -2.42
C MET A 89 0.26 4.49 -2.37
N ALA A 90 0.23 3.19 -2.08
CA ALA A 90 1.43 2.34 -2.07
C ALA A 90 1.88 1.92 -3.47
N LEU A 91 0.97 1.89 -4.45
CA LEU A 91 1.24 1.43 -5.81
C LEU A 91 1.52 2.56 -6.82
N GLY A 92 1.22 3.82 -6.46
CA GLY A 92 1.42 5.00 -7.30
C GLY A 92 0.14 5.44 -8.00
#